data_AF-A0A6C1XYW5-F1
#
_entry.id   AF-A0A6C1XYW5-F1
#
_cell.length_a   1.000
_cell.length_b   1.000
_cell.length_c   1.000
_cell.angle_alpha   90.00
_cell.angle_beta   90.00
_cell.angle_gamma   90.00
#
_symmetry.space_group_name_H-M   'P 1'
#
loop_
_entity.id
_entity.type
_entity.pdbx_description
1 polymer ?
#
loop_
_entity_poly.entity_id
_entity_poly.type
_entity_poly.pdbx_seq_one_letter_code
_entity_poly.pdbx_strand_id
1 'polypeptide(L)'
;MTTKTLKTLSTTELDILTAFGYQVSTWQNTHGDDASIVKIEYSDDTGDFEITTNKANQGRTRRVSRLTADIIHWASGQLDTLEYQGIYADKLIVGYQDNQFSIDLTPKPAEQDEQSTDDTPTNAEPVNDPISNEQAE
;
A
#
# COMPACT_ATOMS: atom_id res chain seq x y z
N MET A 1 -7.79 25.12 18.06
CA MET A 1 -7.83 23.76 18.61
C MET A 1 -7.82 22.81 17.43
N THR A 2 -6.81 21.95 17.30
CA THR A 2 -6.75 20.97 16.22
C THR A 2 -7.45 19.72 16.71
N THR A 3 -8.56 19.34 16.07
CA THR A 3 -9.26 18.10 16.38
C THR A 3 -8.39 16.94 15.93
N LYS A 4 -7.81 16.18 16.86
CA LYS A 4 -7.09 14.95 16.54
C LYS A 4 -8.13 13.86 16.22
N THR A 5 -8.23 13.48 14.96
CA THR A 5 -9.03 12.33 14.53
C THR A 5 -8.22 11.06 14.78
N LEU A 6 -8.82 10.08 15.46
CA LEU A 6 -8.22 8.76 15.62
C LEU A 6 -8.30 7.99 14.28
N LYS A 7 -7.17 7.44 13.83
CA LYS A 7 -7.11 6.48 12.72
C LYS A 7 -6.86 5.09 13.29
N THR A 8 -7.68 4.11 12.88
CA THR A 8 -7.39 2.69 13.09
C THR A 8 -6.34 2.26 12.07
N LEU A 9 -5.33 1.52 12.51
CA LEU A 9 -4.30 0.97 11.63
C LEU A 9 -4.58 -0.52 11.36
N SER A 10 -4.36 -0.94 10.12
CA SER A 10 -4.14 -2.36 9.82
C SER A 10 -2.83 -2.86 10.44
N THR A 11 -2.67 -4.18 10.57
CA THR A 11 -1.40 -4.77 11.03
C THR A 11 -0.25 -4.38 10.11
N THR A 12 -0.46 -4.41 8.80
CA THR A 12 0.52 -4.00 7.80
C THR A 12 0.95 -2.54 7.98
N GLU A 13 0.01 -1.61 8.18
CA GLU A 13 0.35 -0.22 8.46
C GLU A 13 1.12 -0.08 9.78
N LEU A 14 0.75 -0.81 10.82
CA LEU A 14 1.48 -0.79 12.09
C LEU A 14 2.92 -1.29 11.94
N ASP A 15 3.14 -2.36 11.17
CA ASP A 15 4.46 -2.93 10.92
C ASP A 15 5.35 -1.95 10.14
N ILE A 16 4.83 -1.36 9.06
CA ILE A 16 5.54 -0.34 8.28
C ILE A 16 5.86 0.87 9.14
N LEU A 17 4.90 1.37 9.92
CA LEU A 17 5.10 2.54 10.78
C LEU A 17 6.15 2.27 11.87
N THR A 18 6.16 1.06 12.42
CA THR A 18 7.18 0.64 13.39
C THR A 18 8.56 0.58 12.75
N ALA A 19 8.70 -0.04 11.58
CA ALA A 19 9.96 -0.08 10.82
C ALA A 19 10.45 1.33 10.45
N PHE A 20 9.52 2.20 10.04
CA PHE A 20 9.81 3.60 9.72
C PHE A 20 10.33 4.37 10.94
N GLY A 21 9.76 4.15 12.13
CA GLY A 21 10.24 4.78 13.36
C GLY A 21 11.70 4.43 13.70
N TYR A 22 12.07 3.16 13.56
CA TYR A 22 13.47 2.73 13.73
C TYR A 22 14.39 3.37 12.66
N GLN A 23 13.91 3.46 11.43
CA GLN A 23 14.68 4.01 10.34
C GLN A 23 14.89 5.52 10.49
N VAL A 24 13.87 6.28 10.88
CA VAL A 24 13.98 7.71 11.22
C VAL A 24 15.01 7.94 12.31
N SER A 25 15.01 7.12 13.36
CA SER A 25 16.03 7.18 14.42
C SER A 25 17.44 6.99 13.86
N THR A 26 17.61 6.05 12.94
CA THR A 26 18.89 5.80 12.26
C THR A 26 19.33 6.97 11.39
N TRP A 27 18.40 7.57 10.63
CA TRP A 27 18.69 8.73 9.80
C TRP A 27 19.01 9.96 10.64
N GLN A 28 18.31 10.22 11.74
CA GLN A 28 18.64 11.32 12.66
C GLN A 28 20.04 11.15 13.25
N ASN A 29 20.42 9.93 13.64
CA ASN A 29 21.77 9.66 14.14
C ASN A 29 22.87 9.84 13.07
N THR A 30 22.55 9.62 11.80
CA THR A 30 23.55 9.62 10.70
C THR A 30 23.61 10.96 9.96
N HIS A 31 22.47 11.62 9.78
CA HIS A 31 22.27 12.81 8.95
C HIS A 31 21.86 14.04 9.77
N GLY A 32 21.61 13.89 11.08
CA GLY A 32 21.28 14.99 11.98
C GLY A 32 19.98 15.69 11.61
N ASP A 33 20.01 17.03 11.66
CA ASP A 33 18.84 17.89 11.45
C ASP A 33 18.22 17.76 10.05
N ASP A 34 18.96 17.26 9.06
CA ASP A 34 18.42 17.00 7.71
C ASP A 34 17.27 15.97 7.75
N ALA A 35 17.27 15.07 8.75
CA ALA A 35 16.26 14.03 8.96
C ALA A 35 15.27 14.35 10.10
N SER A 36 15.19 15.61 10.54
CA SER A 36 14.20 16.06 11.53
C SER A 36 12.76 16.10 10.99
N ILE A 37 12.62 16.18 9.66
CA ILE A 37 11.38 16.01 8.91
C ILE A 37 11.68 14.99 7.81
N VAL A 38 10.84 13.96 7.69
CA VAL A 38 10.89 12.99 6.59
C VAL A 38 9.46 12.67 6.16
N LYS A 39 9.12 12.92 4.91
CA LYS A 39 7.86 12.48 4.30
C LYS A 39 8.19 11.74 3.01
N ILE A 40 7.59 10.58 2.83
CA ILE A 40 7.76 9.71 1.67
C ILE A 40 6.38 9.45 1.11
N GLU A 41 6.18 9.70 -0.16
CA GLU A 41 4.93 9.49 -0.87
C GLU A 41 5.22 8.70 -2.14
N TYR A 42 4.70 7.48 -2.20
CA TYR A 42 4.72 6.63 -3.38
C TYR A 42 3.34 6.65 -4.05
N SER A 43 3.34 6.66 -5.38
CA SER A 43 2.16 6.50 -6.22
C SER A 43 2.47 5.52 -7.33
N ASP A 44 1.63 4.50 -7.50
CA ASP A 44 1.78 3.53 -8.58
C ASP A 44 1.66 4.19 -9.97
N ASP A 45 0.75 5.16 -10.11
CA ASP A 45 0.58 5.96 -11.33
C ASP A 45 1.89 6.52 -11.89
N THR A 46 2.80 6.95 -11.00
CA THR A 46 4.11 7.50 -11.39
C THR A 46 5.23 6.48 -11.27
N GLY A 47 5.03 5.39 -10.51
CA GLY A 47 6.05 4.40 -10.20
C GLY A 47 7.24 4.95 -9.39
N ASP A 48 7.08 6.13 -8.78
CA ASP A 48 8.16 6.93 -8.22
C ASP A 48 7.84 7.42 -6.79
N PHE A 49 8.87 7.84 -6.06
CA PHE A 49 8.75 8.44 -4.72
C PHE A 49 8.91 9.95 -4.76
N GLU A 50 7.98 10.68 -4.16
CA GLU A 50 8.16 12.06 -3.75
C GLU A 50 8.67 12.10 -2.29
N ILE A 51 9.80 12.77 -2.08
CA ILE A 51 10.48 12.79 -0.78
C ILE A 51 10.64 14.23 -0.31
N THR A 52 10.07 14.53 0.85
CA THR A 52 10.30 15.78 1.57
C THR A 52 11.19 15.52 2.77
N THR A 53 12.24 16.33 2.92
CA THR A 53 13.10 16.34 4.11
C THR A 53 13.27 17.77 4.61
N ASN A 54 13.78 17.95 5.83
CA ASN A 54 14.09 19.29 6.36
C ASN A 54 15.12 20.04 5.49
N LYS A 55 15.88 19.30 4.68
CA LYS A 55 16.86 19.84 3.73
C LYS A 55 16.26 20.41 2.45
N ALA A 56 14.93 20.34 2.24
CA ALA A 56 14.32 20.69 0.96
C ALA A 56 14.75 22.10 0.47
N ASN A 57 15.60 22.10 -0.56
CA ASN A 57 15.98 23.23 -1.41
C ASN A 57 16.84 24.37 -0.83
N GLN A 58 17.94 24.07 -0.14
CA GLN A 58 19.09 25.00 -0.19
C GLN A 58 19.85 24.77 -1.50
N GLY A 59 19.50 25.57 -2.52
CA GLY A 59 19.92 25.41 -3.91
C GLY A 59 21.36 24.96 -4.11
N ARG A 60 21.54 23.71 -4.56
CA ARG A 60 22.76 23.24 -5.24
C ARG A 60 22.53 21.86 -5.85
N THR A 61 22.33 21.87 -7.16
CA THR A 61 22.62 20.78 -8.11
C THR A 61 21.67 19.57 -8.10
N ARG A 62 21.43 19.01 -9.29
CA ARG A 62 20.66 17.79 -9.63
C ARG A 62 21.19 16.48 -8.97
N ARG A 63 21.85 16.55 -7.82
CA ARG A 63 22.39 15.40 -7.11
C ARG A 63 21.42 15.00 -6.00
N VAL A 64 20.92 13.76 -6.09
CA VAL A 64 20.23 13.10 -4.99
C VAL A 64 21.12 13.17 -3.75
N SER A 65 20.61 13.71 -2.65
CA SER A 65 21.37 13.78 -1.40
C SER A 65 21.59 12.36 -0.85
N ARG A 66 22.64 12.13 -0.07
CA ARG A 66 22.87 10.80 0.55
C ARG A 66 21.66 10.34 1.37
N LEU A 67 21.05 11.24 2.15
CA LEU A 67 19.82 10.97 2.88
C LEU A 67 18.68 10.56 1.94
N THR A 68 18.47 11.28 0.84
CA THR A 68 17.44 10.94 -0.14
C THR A 68 17.67 9.55 -0.75
N ALA A 69 18.92 9.18 -1.05
CA ALA A 69 19.24 7.84 -1.55
C ALA A 69 18.96 6.76 -0.50
N ASP A 70 19.32 6.99 0.76
CA ASP A 70 19.03 6.06 1.86
C ASP A 70 17.51 5.92 2.09
N ILE A 71 16.75 7.01 1.94
CA ILE A 71 15.28 7.01 2.00
C ILE A 71 14.66 6.17 0.88
N ILE A 72 15.07 6.41 -0.37
CA ILE A 72 14.58 5.65 -1.53
C ILE A 72 14.86 4.16 -1.33
N HIS A 73 16.09 3.81 -0.93
CA HIS A 73 16.46 2.42 -0.70
C HIS A 73 15.58 1.73 0.34
N TRP A 74 15.34 2.39 1.47
CA TRP A 74 14.44 1.84 2.50
C TRP A 74 13.00 1.72 2.00
N ALA A 75 12.49 2.75 1.31
CA ALA A 75 11.11 2.80 0.83
C ALA A 75 10.82 1.73 -0.23
N SER A 76 11.75 1.53 -1.18
CA SER A 76 11.67 0.42 -2.14
C SER A 76 11.61 -0.93 -1.44
N GLY A 77 12.42 -1.16 -0.40
CA GLY A 77 12.36 -2.40 0.37
C GLY A 77 11.02 -2.63 1.09
N GLN A 78 10.29 -1.55 1.44
CA GLN A 78 8.93 -1.70 1.98
C GLN A 78 7.94 -2.14 0.90
N LEU A 79 8.04 -1.61 -0.32
CA LEU A 79 7.22 -2.06 -1.44
C LEU A 79 7.50 -3.53 -1.78
N ASP A 80 8.76 -3.94 -1.81
CA ASP A 80 9.14 -5.35 -2.03
C ASP A 80 8.55 -6.27 -0.95
N THR A 81 8.56 -5.82 0.31
CA THR A 81 7.98 -6.58 1.44
C THR A 81 6.46 -6.71 1.30
N LEU A 82 5.79 -5.63 0.91
CA LEU A 82 4.35 -5.63 0.66
C LEU A 82 3.99 -6.57 -0.50
N GLU A 83 4.73 -6.53 -1.59
CA GLU A 83 4.54 -7.42 -2.74
C GLU A 83 4.73 -8.88 -2.35
N TYR A 84 5.76 -9.20 -1.55
CA TYR A 84 5.96 -10.56 -1.02
C TYR A 84 4.79 -11.05 -0.15
N GLN A 85 4.07 -10.14 0.50
CA GLN A 85 2.85 -10.42 1.27
C GLN A 85 1.59 -10.50 0.40
N GLY A 86 1.70 -10.31 -0.92
CA GLY A 86 0.57 -10.25 -1.84
C GLY A 86 -0.22 -8.94 -1.78
N ILE A 87 0.38 -7.88 -1.24
CA ILE A 87 -0.22 -6.55 -1.14
C ILE A 87 0.50 -5.64 -2.14
N TYR A 88 -0.17 -5.31 -3.24
CA TYR A 88 0.33 -4.33 -4.20
C TYR A 88 -0.12 -2.94 -3.76
N ALA A 89 0.80 -2.02 -3.49
CA ALA A 89 0.44 -0.67 -3.11
C ALA A 89 0.03 0.14 -4.35
N ASP A 90 -1.15 0.77 -4.30
CA ASP A 90 -1.51 1.88 -5.18
C ASP A 90 -0.85 3.17 -4.67
N LYS A 91 -0.91 3.35 -3.34
CA LYS A 91 -0.33 4.50 -2.64
C LYS A 91 0.28 4.08 -1.33
N LEU A 92 1.47 4.59 -1.03
CA LEU A 92 2.07 4.49 0.30
C LEU A 92 2.60 5.86 0.73
N ILE A 93 2.08 6.37 1.84
CA ILE A 93 2.57 7.58 2.49
C ILE A 93 3.08 7.22 3.88
N VAL A 94 4.30 7.64 4.21
CA VAL A 94 4.80 7.64 5.58
C VAL A 94 5.43 8.99 5.91
N GLY A 95 5.25 9.46 7.14
CA GLY A 95 5.70 10.79 7.55
C GLY A 95 6.17 10.83 8.99
N TYR A 96 7.21 11.62 9.22
CA TYR A 96 7.71 12.02 10.53
C TYR A 96 7.93 13.53 10.52
N GLN A 97 7.18 14.22 11.39
CA GLN A 97 7.29 15.66 11.59
C GLN A 97 6.75 15.99 12.99
N ASP A 98 7.33 17.00 13.65
CA ASP A 98 6.86 17.49 14.96
C ASP A 98 6.68 16.35 15.98
N ASN A 99 7.65 15.43 15.97
CA ASN A 99 7.72 14.26 16.83
C ASN A 99 6.48 13.33 16.73
N GLN A 100 5.82 13.32 15.57
CA GLN A 100 4.65 12.52 15.26
C GLN A 100 4.88 11.72 13.98
N PHE A 101 4.38 10.48 13.99
CA PHE A 101 4.40 9.59 12.85
C PHE A 101 3.04 9.55 12.17
N SER A 102 3.03 9.45 10.85
CA SER A 102 1.84 9.27 10.03
C SER A 102 2.06 8.17 9.00
N ILE A 103 0.98 7.47 8.66
CA ILE A 103 0.97 6.46 7.60
C ILE A 103 -0.37 6.45 6.88
N ASP A 104 -0.31 6.19 5.58
CA ASP A 104 -1.45 5.84 4.76
C ASP A 104 -1.03 4.80 3.72
N LEU A 105 -1.75 3.69 3.66
CA LEU A 105 -1.53 2.63 2.67
C LEU A 105 -2.84 2.37 1.95
N THR A 106 -2.83 2.58 0.64
CA THR A 106 -3.92 2.19 -0.25
C THR A 106 -3.43 1.02 -1.09
N PRO A 107 -3.96 -0.20 -0.88
CA PRO A 107 -3.71 -1.32 -1.77
C PRO A 107 -4.38 -1.10 -3.12
N LYS A 108 -3.80 -1.65 -4.19
CA LYS A 108 -4.49 -1.78 -5.47
C LYS A 108 -5.74 -2.64 -5.29
N PRO A 109 -6.85 -2.30 -5.96
CA PRO A 109 -7.97 -3.21 -6.07
C PRO A 109 -7.47 -4.55 -6.63
N ALA A 110 -7.91 -5.66 -6.06
CA ALA A 110 -7.75 -6.93 -6.74
C ALA A 110 -8.44 -6.81 -8.10
N GLU A 111 -7.71 -7.01 -9.19
CA GLU A 111 -8.33 -7.20 -10.50
C GLU A 111 -9.26 -8.41 -10.33
N GLN A 112 -10.58 -8.16 -10.34
CA GLN A 112 -11.51 -9.24 -10.55
C GLN A 112 -11.26 -9.68 -11.98
N ASP A 113 -10.64 -10.84 -12.16
CA ASP A 113 -10.67 -11.54 -13.44
C ASP A 113 -12.15 -11.56 -13.86
N GLU A 114 -12.50 -10.77 -14.88
CA GLU A 114 -13.77 -10.91 -15.58
C GLU A 114 -13.69 -12.25 -16.31
N GLN A 115 -13.92 -13.32 -15.56
CA GLN A 115 -14.20 -14.62 -16.10
C GLN A 115 -15.55 -14.48 -16.81
N SER A 116 -15.48 -14.13 -18.10
CA SER A 116 -16.60 -14.15 -19.02
C SER A 116 -17.15 -15.57 -19.02
N THR A 117 -18.15 -15.84 -18.17
CA THR A 117 -19.02 -17.00 -18.32
C THR A 117 -20.03 -16.68 -19.40
N ASP A 118 -19.57 -16.64 -20.65
CA ASP A 118 -20.46 -16.83 -21.80
C ASP A 118 -20.43 -18.31 -22.16
N ASP A 119 -21.18 -19.08 -21.37
CA ASP A 119 -21.66 -20.41 -21.77
C ASP A 119 -23.08 -20.53 -21.24
N THR A 120 -24.02 -19.91 -21.96
CA THR A 120 -25.44 -20.24 -21.83
C THR A 120 -25.76 -21.34 -22.83
N PRO A 121 -25.86 -22.62 -22.45
CA PRO A 121 -26.72 -23.54 -23.18
C PRO A 121 -28.15 -23.31 -22.69
N THR A 122 -28.99 -22.74 -23.56
CA THR A 122 -30.44 -22.65 -23.41
C THR A 122 -31.02 -24.02 -23.08
N ASN A 123 -31.27 -24.30 -21.80
CA ASN A 123 -32.09 -25.43 -21.40
C ASN A 123 -33.55 -24.99 -21.40
N ALA A 124 -34.20 -25.11 -22.56
CA ALA A 124 -35.64 -25.08 -22.63
C ALA A 124 -36.19 -26.43 -22.15
N GLU A 125 -36.60 -26.52 -20.88
CA GLU A 125 -37.60 -27.52 -20.51
C GLU A 125 -38.93 -27.13 -21.17
N PRO A 126 -39.78 -28.10 -21.52
CA PRO A 126 -41.01 -28.11 -20.74
C PRO A 126 -41.62 -29.51 -20.48
N VAL A 127 -42.28 -29.59 -19.32
CA VAL A 127 -43.45 -30.39 -18.90
C VAL A 127 -43.33 -31.90 -18.59
N ASN A 128 -43.71 -32.18 -17.34
CA ASN A 128 -44.12 -33.44 -16.70
C ASN A 128 -44.96 -34.42 -17.54
N ASP A 129 -44.79 -35.71 -17.26
CA ASP A 129 -45.90 -36.65 -17.06
C ASP A 129 -45.60 -37.60 -15.87
N PRO A 130 -46.57 -37.88 -14.98
CA PRO A 130 -46.39 -38.80 -13.86
C PRO A 130 -46.69 -40.24 -14.30
N ILE A 131 -45.80 -41.19 -13.98
CA ILE A 131 -46.13 -42.61 -14.10
C ILE A 131 -46.29 -43.19 -12.69
N SER A 132 -47.55 -43.33 -12.29
CA SER A 132 -47.99 -44.27 -11.25
C SER A 132 -48.42 -45.60 -11.88
N ASN A 133 -48.32 -46.65 -11.06
CA ASN A 133 -48.82 -48.04 -11.14
C ASN A 133 -47.78 -49.08 -11.59
N GLU A 134 -47.26 -49.98 -10.74
CA GLU A 134 -47.87 -51.03 -9.89
C GLU A 134 -48.14 -52.35 -10.65
N GLN A 135 -47.50 -53.43 -10.15
CA GLN A 135 -47.82 -54.88 -10.21
C GLN A 135 -47.15 -55.88 -11.21
N ALA A 136 -46.78 -57.01 -10.58
CA ALA A 136 -46.56 -58.41 -11.02
C ALA A 136 -45.32 -58.68 -11.90
N GLU A 137 -44.48 -59.69 -11.66
CA GLU A 137 -44.66 -61.07 -11.14
C GLU A 137 -43.58 -61.50 -10.13
#